data_AF-A0A1Q2MCE8-F1
#
_entry.id   AF-A0A1Q2MCE8-F1
#
_cell.length_a   1.000
_cell.length_b   1.000
_cell.length_c   1.000
_cell.angle_alpha   90.00
_cell.angle_beta   90.00
_cell.angle_gamma   90.00
#
_symmetry.space_group_name_H-M   'P 1'
#
loop_
_entity.id
_entity.type
_entity.pdbx_description
1 polymer ?
#
loop_
_entity_poly.entity_id
_entity_poly.type
_entity_poly.pdbx_seq_one_letter_code
_entity_poly.pdbx_strand_id
1 'polypeptide(L)'
;MNKNLLMAAVFTAVISIFMCGCGSDEPTPAGPETASGQAQSAGSSAGKIAVDLQSSIAELTQKAQQMNTDQLMQTAQKYKQAVVEKYDELKGVQAKLEDFSVTDLLSDEAKQVKSEVEEIKSSISSLKDRFKIYYDRLVELKADVSELKLPV
;
A
#
# COMPACT_ATOMS: atom_id res chain seq x y z
N MET A 1 -25.85 5.78 35.06
CA MET A 1 -25.58 4.47 35.69
C MET A 1 -24.42 3.84 34.94
N ASN A 2 -23.23 4.02 35.49
CA ASN A 2 -21.97 3.70 34.82
C ASN A 2 -21.45 2.40 35.43
N LYS A 3 -21.28 1.38 34.60
CA LYS A 3 -20.60 0.13 34.97
C LYS A 3 -19.37 0.10 34.07
N ASN A 4 -18.18 0.10 34.67
CA ASN A 4 -16.90 -0.45 34.19
C ASN A 4 -15.78 0.14 35.06
N LEU A 5 -15.78 -0.31 36.32
CA LEU A 5 -14.75 -0.16 37.34
C LEU A 5 -14.46 -1.59 37.83
N LEU A 6 -13.20 -1.89 38.16
CA LEU A 6 -12.58 -3.23 38.38
C LEU A 6 -12.20 -3.95 37.07
N MET A 7 -10.98 -4.39 36.80
CA MET A 7 -9.89 -4.81 37.68
C MET A 7 -8.52 -4.43 37.11
N ALA A 8 -7.69 -3.84 37.96
CA ALA A 8 -6.23 -3.87 37.86
C ALA A 8 -5.72 -4.82 38.96
N ALA A 9 -4.78 -5.72 38.64
CA ALA A 9 -3.62 -6.11 39.46
C ALA A 9 -2.91 -7.34 38.85
N VAL A 10 -1.67 -7.19 38.36
CA VAL A 10 -0.40 -7.58 39.01
C VAL A 10 -0.02 -9.05 38.75
N PHE A 11 1.07 -9.28 38.02
CA PHE A 11 2.14 -10.19 38.47
C PHE A 11 3.49 -9.78 37.88
N THR A 12 4.44 -9.62 38.80
CA THR A 12 5.80 -9.10 38.69
C THR A 12 6.82 -10.25 38.51
N ALA A 13 8.06 -9.89 38.18
CA ALA A 13 9.34 -10.62 38.35
C ALA A 13 9.90 -11.30 37.07
N VAL A 14 10.93 -10.74 36.42
CA VAL A 14 12.38 -10.74 36.76
C VAL A 14 13.01 -12.13 36.66
N ILE A 15 13.76 -12.37 35.58
CA ILE A 15 14.99 -13.19 35.57
C ILE A 15 16.00 -12.51 34.61
N SER A 16 17.00 -11.85 35.19
CA SER A 16 18.29 -11.56 34.56
C SER A 16 19.22 -12.75 34.76
N ILE A 17 20.22 -12.93 33.88
CA ILE A 17 21.68 -13.11 34.17
C ILE A 17 22.39 -13.88 33.04
N PHE A 18 23.56 -13.33 32.64
CA PHE A 18 24.74 -13.95 31.97
C PHE A 18 24.70 -14.24 30.45
N MET A 19 25.71 -13.95 29.63
CA MET A 19 27.14 -13.72 29.85
C MET A 19 27.75 -12.76 28.80
N CYS A 20 28.68 -11.91 29.27
CA CYS A 20 29.75 -11.30 28.48
C CYS A 20 30.81 -12.36 28.10
N GLY A 21 31.32 -12.30 26.87
CA GLY A 21 32.53 -13.02 26.46
C GLY A 21 33.23 -12.31 25.30
N CYS A 22 34.18 -11.42 25.62
CA CYS A 22 35.20 -10.89 24.71
C CYS A 22 36.45 -11.79 24.79
N GLY A 23 37.12 -12.03 23.66
CA GLY A 23 38.44 -12.69 23.64
C GLY A 23 38.88 -13.21 22.27
N SER A 24 39.38 -12.28 21.45
CA SER A 24 40.51 -12.29 20.48
C SER A 24 40.91 -13.48 19.56
N ASP A 25 41.43 -13.03 18.40
CA ASP A 25 42.47 -13.58 17.51
C ASP A 25 42.05 -14.27 16.17
N GLU A 26 42.25 -13.50 15.08
CA GLU A 26 42.50 -13.86 13.66
C GLU A 26 43.83 -14.69 13.51
N PRO A 27 44.33 -15.20 12.33
CA PRO A 27 44.11 -14.72 10.94
C PRO A 27 44.22 -15.73 9.74
N THR A 28 43.86 -15.19 8.54
CA THR A 28 44.46 -15.42 7.18
C THR A 28 44.01 -16.60 6.25
N PRO A 29 44.24 -16.57 4.90
CA PRO A 29 43.34 -16.01 3.88
C PRO A 29 43.26 -16.89 2.58
N ALA A 30 42.82 -16.26 1.47
CA ALA A 30 42.89 -16.67 0.05
C ALA A 30 41.70 -17.55 -0.43
N GLY A 31 40.97 -17.23 -1.50
CA GLY A 31 41.19 -16.26 -2.57
C GLY A 31 39.92 -16.08 -3.43
N PRO A 32 40.01 -15.38 -4.57
CA PRO A 32 38.94 -14.54 -5.13
C PRO A 32 38.24 -15.16 -6.35
N GLU A 33 36.99 -14.77 -6.62
CA GLU A 33 36.44 -14.68 -7.99
C GLU A 33 35.18 -13.77 -8.05
N THR A 34 35.44 -12.51 -8.39
CA THR A 34 34.81 -11.69 -9.44
C THR A 34 33.36 -11.97 -9.89
N ALA A 35 32.49 -11.02 -9.51
CA ALA A 35 31.52 -10.27 -10.31
C ALA A 35 30.61 -10.97 -11.35
N SER A 36 29.31 -10.90 -11.09
CA SER A 36 28.30 -10.37 -12.00
C SER A 36 27.17 -9.83 -11.09
N GLY A 37 26.81 -8.56 -11.07
CA GLY A 37 26.51 -7.75 -12.24
C GLY A 37 25.00 -7.64 -12.40
N GLN A 38 24.31 -6.98 -11.45
CA GLN A 38 23.17 -6.15 -11.83
C GLN A 38 23.04 -4.96 -10.88
N ALA A 39 23.66 -3.87 -11.33
CA ALA A 39 23.30 -2.52 -10.97
C ALA A 39 21.91 -2.19 -11.49
N GLN A 40 21.21 -1.32 -10.75
CA GLN A 40 20.14 -0.43 -11.19
C GLN A 40 18.79 -1.14 -11.48
N SER A 41 17.65 -0.62 -11.00
CA SER A 41 17.36 0.79 -10.87
C SER A 41 17.10 1.27 -9.45
N ALA A 42 17.90 2.26 -9.04
CA ALA A 42 17.33 3.43 -8.40
C ALA A 42 16.35 4.05 -9.40
N GLY A 43 15.09 3.58 -9.35
CA GLY A 43 13.98 4.26 -9.96
C GLY A 43 13.60 5.41 -9.04
N SER A 44 14.28 6.54 -9.22
CA SER A 44 13.73 7.83 -8.84
C SER A 44 12.38 7.96 -9.55
N SER A 45 11.31 7.65 -8.82
CA SER A 45 9.98 8.15 -9.13
C SER A 45 9.62 9.02 -7.94
N ALA A 46 9.79 10.32 -8.15
CA ALA A 46 9.24 11.35 -7.30
C ALA A 46 7.78 10.99 -6.97
N GLY A 47 7.52 10.71 -5.70
CA GLY A 47 6.17 10.73 -5.10
C GLY A 47 5.15 9.74 -5.66
N LYS A 48 5.48 8.46 -5.91
CA LYS A 48 4.43 7.44 -6.01
C LYS A 48 3.88 7.17 -4.61
N ILE A 49 2.59 7.37 -4.40
CA ILE A 49 1.98 7.14 -3.07
C ILE A 49 2.08 5.65 -2.74
N ALA A 50 2.89 5.32 -1.74
CA ALA A 50 2.96 3.97 -1.22
C ALA A 50 1.70 3.67 -0.40
N VAL A 51 0.71 3.08 -1.05
CA VAL A 51 -0.44 2.43 -0.41
C VAL A 51 -0.23 0.93 -0.32
N ASP A 52 -0.86 0.28 0.65
CA ASP A 52 -0.69 -1.15 0.88
C ASP A 52 -1.49 -1.96 -0.14
N LEU A 53 -0.79 -2.65 -1.05
CA LEU A 53 -1.41 -3.47 -2.08
C LEU A 53 -1.24 -4.98 -1.87
N GLN A 54 -0.54 -5.38 -0.81
CA GLN A 54 -0.22 -6.78 -0.53
C GLN A 54 -1.13 -7.38 0.54
N SER A 55 -1.54 -6.59 1.53
CA SER A 55 -2.43 -7.08 2.58
C SER A 55 -3.79 -7.46 2.01
N SER A 56 -4.35 -8.51 2.57
CA SER A 56 -5.71 -8.94 2.29
C SER A 56 -6.73 -7.94 2.84
N ILE A 57 -7.95 -7.94 2.29
CA ILE A 57 -9.06 -7.12 2.78
C ILE A 57 -9.36 -7.40 4.26
N ALA A 58 -9.21 -8.65 4.71
CA ALA A 58 -9.41 -9.04 6.10
C ALA A 58 -8.38 -8.42 7.05
N GLU A 59 -7.09 -8.47 6.69
CA GLU A 59 -6.02 -7.85 7.49
C GLU A 59 -6.17 -6.33 7.55
N LEU A 60 -6.50 -5.69 6.42
CA LEU A 60 -6.74 -4.25 6.37
C LEU A 60 -7.94 -3.85 7.25
N THR A 61 -8.98 -4.68 7.31
CA THR A 61 -10.13 -4.48 8.19
C THR A 61 -9.74 -4.54 9.65
N GLN A 62 -8.98 -5.56 10.06
CA GLN A 62 -8.47 -5.67 11.44
C GLN A 62 -7.57 -4.48 11.80
N LYS A 63 -6.66 -4.09 10.89
CA LYS A 63 -5.78 -2.95 11.06
C LYS A 63 -6.56 -1.65 11.25
N ALA A 64 -7.61 -1.42 10.45
CA ALA A 64 -8.47 -0.24 10.56
C ALA A 64 -9.20 -0.17 11.92
N GLN A 65 -9.57 -1.30 12.51
CA GLN A 65 -10.20 -1.30 13.85
C GLN A 65 -9.25 -0.83 14.96
N GLN A 66 -7.94 -0.99 14.77
CA GLN A 66 -6.90 -0.60 15.73
C GLN A 66 -6.39 0.84 15.54
N MET A 67 -6.72 1.47 14.41
CA MET A 67 -6.31 2.84 14.11
C MET A 67 -7.23 3.87 14.78
N ASN A 68 -6.66 5.01 15.17
CA ASN A 68 -7.45 6.17 15.57
C ASN A 68 -7.96 6.97 14.35
N THR A 69 -8.86 7.91 14.59
CA THR A 69 -9.51 8.72 13.53
C THR A 69 -8.51 9.44 12.63
N ASP A 70 -7.44 10.02 13.19
CA ASP A 70 -6.43 10.75 12.39
C ASP A 70 -5.66 9.81 11.45
N GLN A 71 -5.27 8.64 11.97
CA GLN A 71 -4.58 7.62 11.17
C GLN A 71 -5.48 7.05 10.06
N LEU A 72 -6.75 6.82 10.38
CA LEU A 72 -7.75 6.38 9.40
C LEU A 72 -7.93 7.43 8.31
N MET A 73 -8.05 8.72 8.67
CA MET A 73 -8.20 9.82 7.73
C MET A 73 -6.99 9.92 6.79
N GLN A 74 -5.77 9.93 7.35
CA GLN A 74 -4.55 9.97 6.54
C GLN A 74 -4.43 8.76 5.61
N THR A 75 -4.78 7.57 6.10
CA THR A 75 -4.72 6.35 5.29
C THR A 75 -5.76 6.40 4.16
N ALA A 76 -7.00 6.79 4.46
CA ALA A 76 -8.05 6.97 3.45
C ALA A 76 -7.65 8.03 2.40
N GLN A 77 -7.01 9.14 2.81
CA GLN A 77 -6.50 10.15 1.88
C GLN A 77 -5.44 9.59 0.93
N LYS A 78 -4.50 8.77 1.42
CA LYS A 78 -3.50 8.11 0.56
C LYS A 78 -4.15 7.20 -0.48
N TYR A 79 -5.12 6.38 -0.07
CA TYR A 79 -5.86 5.55 -1.02
C TYR A 79 -6.68 6.38 -2.01
N LYS A 80 -7.35 7.44 -1.56
CA LYS A 80 -8.05 8.38 -2.46
C LYS A 80 -7.11 8.93 -3.52
N GLN A 81 -5.94 9.43 -3.12
CA GLN A 81 -5.00 10.01 -4.06
C GLN A 81 -4.42 8.94 -5.01
N ALA A 82 -4.18 7.71 -4.54
CA ALA A 82 -3.79 6.60 -5.41
C ALA A 82 -4.89 6.21 -6.43
N VAL A 83 -6.17 6.28 -6.03
CA VAL A 83 -7.30 6.11 -6.94
C VAL A 83 -7.30 7.22 -8.00
N VAL A 84 -7.13 8.48 -7.60
CA VAL A 84 -7.07 9.62 -8.53
C VAL A 84 -5.95 9.47 -9.55
N GLU A 85 -4.73 9.15 -9.09
CA GLU A 85 -3.57 8.93 -9.97
C GLU A 85 -3.84 7.83 -11.00
N LYS A 86 -4.47 6.72 -10.59
CA LYS A 86 -4.85 5.65 -11.50
C LYS A 86 -5.98 6.02 -12.47
N TYR A 87 -6.92 6.88 -12.06
CA TYR A 87 -7.92 7.43 -12.98
C TYR A 87 -7.29 8.33 -14.04
N ASP A 88 -6.27 9.11 -13.69
CA ASP A 88 -5.58 9.96 -14.67
C ASP A 88 -4.73 9.12 -15.64
N GLU A 89 -4.09 8.06 -15.15
CA GLU A 89 -3.43 7.05 -16.01
C GLU A 89 -4.44 6.39 -16.96
N LEU A 90 -5.61 5.99 -16.45
CA LEU A 90 -6.69 5.40 -17.24
C LEU A 90 -7.15 6.34 -18.37
N LYS A 91 -7.33 7.63 -18.08
CA LYS A 91 -7.69 8.64 -19.10
C LYS A 91 -6.60 8.77 -20.14
N GLY A 92 -5.33 8.81 -19.72
CA GLY A 92 -4.19 8.88 -20.62
C GLY A 92 -4.10 7.69 -21.58
N VAL A 93 -4.35 6.47 -21.09
CA VAL A 93 -4.35 5.27 -21.94
C VAL A 93 -5.61 5.20 -22.82
N GLN A 94 -6.78 5.62 -22.32
CA GLN A 94 -8.00 5.70 -23.14
C GLN A 94 -7.86 6.69 -24.30
N ALA A 95 -7.23 7.85 -24.08
CA ALA A 95 -6.99 8.82 -25.14
C ALA A 95 -6.11 8.22 -26.26
N LYS A 96 -5.15 7.35 -25.94
CA LYS A 96 -4.39 6.60 -26.95
C LYS A 96 -5.29 5.64 -27.72
N LEU A 97 -6.23 4.98 -27.03
CA LEU A 97 -7.17 4.05 -27.67
C LEU A 97 -8.09 4.78 -28.67
N GLU A 98 -8.49 6.02 -28.35
CA GLU A 98 -9.31 6.88 -29.22
C GLU A 98 -8.57 7.38 -30.47
N ASP A 99 -7.24 7.43 -30.42
CA ASP A 99 -6.38 7.86 -31.54
C ASP A 99 -6.23 6.77 -32.62
N PHE A 100 -6.51 5.50 -32.29
CA PHE A 100 -6.46 4.41 -33.27
C PHE A 100 -7.58 4.52 -34.31
N SER A 101 -7.22 4.34 -35.58
CA SER A 101 -8.22 4.21 -36.64
C SER A 101 -8.98 2.88 -36.52
N VAL A 102 -10.15 2.79 -37.16
CA VAL A 102 -10.96 1.56 -37.18
C VAL A 102 -10.17 0.35 -37.71
N THR A 103 -9.23 0.58 -38.63
CA THR A 103 -8.36 -0.47 -39.17
C THR A 103 -7.32 -0.92 -38.14
N ASP A 104 -6.81 -0.01 -37.32
CA ASP A 104 -5.77 -0.29 -36.33
C ASP A 104 -6.32 -0.94 -35.06
N LEU A 105 -7.62 -0.85 -34.79
CA LEU A 105 -8.26 -1.45 -33.61
C LEU A 105 -8.16 -2.99 -33.53
N LEU A 106 -7.79 -3.64 -34.64
CA LEU A 106 -7.54 -5.08 -34.75
C LEU A 106 -6.05 -5.46 -34.60
N SER A 107 -5.16 -4.46 -34.62
CA SER A 107 -3.72 -4.65 -34.44
C SER A 107 -3.39 -5.17 -33.04
N ASP A 108 -2.22 -5.76 -32.89
CA ASP A 108 -1.75 -6.23 -31.58
C ASP A 108 -1.47 -5.07 -30.62
N GLU A 109 -1.08 -3.90 -31.14
CA GLU A 109 -0.90 -2.69 -30.35
C GLU A 109 -2.22 -2.21 -29.72
N ALA A 110 -3.30 -2.14 -30.49
CA ALA A 110 -4.61 -1.79 -29.97
C ALA A 110 -5.14 -2.81 -28.95
N LYS A 111 -4.84 -4.11 -29.12
CA LYS A 111 -5.16 -5.15 -28.13
C LYS A 111 -4.38 -4.94 -26.83
N GLN A 112 -3.09 -4.59 -26.92
CA GLN A 112 -2.27 -4.30 -25.76
C GLN A 112 -2.82 -3.08 -24.99
N VAL A 113 -3.12 -1.98 -25.67
CA VAL A 113 -3.72 -0.79 -25.05
C VAL A 113 -5.05 -1.12 -24.37
N LYS A 114 -5.92 -1.92 -25.00
CA LYS A 114 -7.15 -2.42 -24.37
C LYS A 114 -6.88 -3.24 -23.12
N SER A 115 -5.86 -4.10 -23.14
CA SER A 115 -5.45 -4.89 -21.96
C SER A 115 -4.97 -3.99 -20.83
N GLU A 116 -4.16 -2.97 -21.13
CA GLU A 116 -3.69 -1.98 -20.15
C GLU A 116 -4.87 -1.22 -19.52
N VAL A 117 -5.87 -0.82 -20.31
CA VAL A 117 -7.10 -0.20 -19.81
C VAL A 117 -7.81 -1.09 -18.78
N GLU A 118 -7.97 -2.38 -19.09
CA GLU A 118 -8.65 -3.32 -18.19
C GLU A 118 -7.83 -3.60 -16.91
N GLU A 119 -6.50 -3.68 -17.01
CA GLU A 119 -5.61 -3.81 -15.85
C GLU A 119 -5.69 -2.58 -14.93
N ILE A 120 -5.68 -1.37 -15.51
CA ILE A 120 -5.82 -0.13 -14.74
C ILE A 120 -7.20 -0.07 -14.07
N LYS A 121 -8.29 -0.43 -14.76
CA LYS A 121 -9.63 -0.50 -14.16
C LYS A 121 -9.69 -1.49 -13.00
N SER A 122 -9.09 -2.66 -13.15
CA SER A 122 -8.99 -3.66 -12.08
C SER A 122 -8.22 -3.09 -10.87
N SER A 123 -7.11 -2.40 -11.12
CA SER A 123 -6.33 -1.71 -10.09
C SER A 123 -7.14 -0.63 -9.37
N ILE A 124 -7.91 0.18 -10.10
CA ILE A 124 -8.81 1.18 -9.52
C ILE A 124 -9.85 0.50 -8.63
N SER A 125 -10.46 -0.60 -9.08
CA SER A 125 -11.44 -1.34 -8.27
C SER A 125 -10.82 -1.82 -6.96
N SER A 126 -9.65 -2.47 -7.03
CA SER A 126 -8.94 -2.96 -5.85
C SER A 126 -8.58 -1.82 -4.87
N LEU A 127 -8.13 -0.68 -5.38
CA LEU A 127 -7.84 0.50 -4.57
C LEU A 127 -9.10 1.06 -3.91
N LYS A 128 -10.24 1.08 -4.62
CA LYS A 128 -11.53 1.53 -4.08
C LYS A 128 -12.04 0.62 -2.98
N ASP A 129 -11.90 -0.70 -3.13
CA ASP A 129 -12.29 -1.66 -2.10
C ASP A 129 -11.49 -1.45 -0.82
N ARG A 130 -10.16 -1.24 -0.95
CA ARG A 130 -9.28 -0.95 0.19
C ARG A 130 -9.56 0.41 0.82
N PHE A 131 -9.78 1.44 0.01
CA PHE A 131 -10.22 2.76 0.46
C PHE A 131 -11.49 2.65 1.31
N LYS A 132 -12.46 1.84 0.85
CA LYS A 132 -13.76 1.67 1.50
C LYS A 132 -13.63 1.17 2.94
N ILE A 133 -12.68 0.28 3.23
CA ILE A 133 -12.42 -0.23 4.59
C ILE A 133 -12.18 0.93 5.57
N TYR A 134 -11.28 1.84 5.21
CA TYR A 134 -10.92 2.98 6.05
C TYR A 134 -12.03 4.03 6.10
N TYR A 135 -12.68 4.29 4.97
CA TYR A 135 -13.82 5.20 4.87
C TYR A 135 -15.00 4.74 5.74
N ASP A 136 -15.40 3.48 5.63
CA ASP A 136 -16.49 2.90 6.42
C ASP A 136 -16.19 3.01 7.91
N ARG A 137 -14.94 2.72 8.30
CA ARG A 137 -14.52 2.84 9.70
C ARG A 137 -14.63 4.27 10.22
N LEU A 138 -14.28 5.27 9.41
CA LEU A 138 -14.47 6.68 9.76
C LEU A 138 -15.96 7.04 9.92
N VAL A 139 -16.82 6.51 9.04
CA VAL A 139 -18.28 6.68 9.13
C VAL A 139 -18.84 6.04 10.40
N GLU A 140 -18.41 4.83 10.76
CA GLU A 140 -18.78 4.17 12.02
C GLU A 140 -18.40 5.01 13.24
N LEU A 141 -17.23 5.65 13.20
CA LEU A 141 -16.73 6.57 14.23
C LEU A 141 -17.39 7.96 14.17
N LYS A 142 -18.30 8.21 13.22
CA LYS A 142 -18.96 9.49 12.97
C LYS A 142 -17.97 10.64 12.73
N ALA A 143 -16.82 10.35 12.12
CA ALA A 143 -15.88 11.36 11.70
C ALA A 143 -16.41 12.13 10.47
N ASP A 144 -15.93 13.35 10.26
CA ASP A 144 -16.19 14.06 9.01
C ASP A 144 -15.41 13.39 7.88
N VAL A 145 -16.11 12.99 6.81
CA VAL A 145 -15.53 12.33 5.63
C VAL A 145 -15.75 13.15 4.35
N SER A 146 -16.08 14.43 4.50
CA SER A 146 -16.45 15.32 3.39
C SER A 146 -15.30 15.48 2.38
N GLU A 147 -14.06 15.40 2.86
CA GLU A 147 -12.83 15.50 2.07
C GLU A 147 -12.45 14.20 1.34
N LEU A 148 -13.11 13.06 1.65
CA LEU A 148 -12.74 11.74 1.14
C LEU A 148 -13.52 11.33 -0.13
N LYS A 149 -14.26 12.24 -0.75
CA LYS A 149 -14.97 11.94 -2.01
C LYS A 149 -13.99 11.52 -3.10
N LEU A 150 -14.27 10.36 -3.71
CA LEU A 150 -13.56 9.85 -4.87
C LEU A 150 -14.10 10.50 -6.16
N PRO A 151 -13.28 10.60 -7.22
CA PRO A 151 -13.79 10.96 -8.53
C PRO A 151 -14.80 9.90 -9.01
N VAL A 152 -15.87 10.38 -9.66
CA VAL A 152 -16.86 9.57 -10.38
C VAL A 152 -16.41 9.35 -11.82
#